data_AF-A0A434D0Q4-F1
#
_entry.id   AF-A0A434D0Q4-F1
#
_cell.length_a   1.000
_cell.length_b   1.000
_cell.length_c   1.000
_cell.angle_alpha   90.00
_cell.angle_beta   90.00
_cell.angle_gamma   90.00
#
_symmetry.space_group_name_H-M   'P 1'
#
loop_
_entity.id
_entity.type
_entity.pdbx_description
1 polymer ?
#
loop_
_entity_poly.entity_id
_entity_poly.type
_entity_poly.pdbx_seq_one_letter_code
_entity_poly.pdbx_strand_id
1 'polypeptide(L)'
;MSARRVVGLAVGVLAWAFSMPALAEPRVEDFRVRKLVVGTMRVPPFASRGDDGVWSGLSIELWQKVASQLNLGYEFREFDYDPDAMVQALQTRQIDLVVAAMPVTTDGEARFDFSHAYFAAGVGVAVRSEPTAGILATLRRLFTWQLLVPIGGLVGLLLLVGTSLWLIE
;
A
#
# COMPACT_ATOMS: atom_id res chain seq x y z
N MET A 1 -57.87 3.78 -38.37
CA MET A 1 -56.99 3.46 -37.22
C MET A 1 -57.13 4.55 -36.18
N SER A 2 -57.59 4.17 -34.99
CA SER A 2 -58.26 5.03 -34.02
C SER A 2 -57.30 5.89 -33.18
N ALA A 3 -57.40 7.22 -33.32
CA ALA A 3 -56.71 8.22 -32.48
C ALA A 3 -56.89 8.00 -30.97
N ARG A 4 -57.96 7.31 -30.56
CA ARG A 4 -58.25 6.91 -29.17
C ARG A 4 -57.25 5.92 -28.56
N ARG A 5 -56.55 5.11 -29.37
CA ARG A 5 -55.57 4.12 -28.86
C ARG A 5 -54.19 4.74 -28.60
N VAL A 6 -53.84 5.80 -29.31
CA VAL A 6 -52.54 6.48 -29.15
C VAL A 6 -52.53 7.36 -27.89
N VAL A 7 -53.66 8.00 -27.57
CA VAL A 7 -53.79 8.82 -26.34
C VAL A 7 -53.76 7.97 -25.07
N GLY A 8 -54.38 6.78 -25.08
CA GLY A 8 -54.34 5.88 -23.92
C GLY A 8 -52.94 5.33 -23.61
N LEU A 9 -52.11 5.12 -24.64
CA LEU A 9 -50.74 4.65 -24.50
C LEU A 9 -49.79 5.76 -23.99
N ALA A 10 -50.00 7.01 -24.39
CA ALA A 10 -49.22 8.14 -23.91
C ALA A 10 -49.47 8.45 -22.42
N VAL A 11 -50.72 8.31 -21.95
CA VAL A 11 -51.08 8.53 -20.53
C VAL A 11 -50.56 7.39 -19.64
N GLY A 12 -50.53 6.14 -20.13
CA GLY A 12 -49.99 4.99 -19.39
C GLY A 12 -48.48 5.07 -19.13
N VAL A 13 -47.69 5.59 -20.09
CA VAL A 13 -46.24 5.76 -19.95
C VAL A 13 -45.89 6.91 -19.00
N LEU A 14 -46.68 7.99 -18.99
CA LEU A 14 -46.53 9.10 -18.05
C LEU A 14 -46.89 8.72 -16.60
N ALA A 15 -47.86 7.82 -16.41
CA ALA A 15 -48.21 7.30 -15.09
C ALA A 15 -47.15 6.33 -14.53
N TRP A 16 -46.46 5.56 -15.38
CA TRP A 16 -45.36 4.69 -14.97
C TRP A 16 -44.10 5.45 -14.53
N ALA A 17 -43.84 6.62 -15.13
CA ALA A 17 -42.71 7.47 -14.75
C ALA A 17 -42.85 8.07 -13.34
N PHE A 18 -44.07 8.17 -12.80
CA PHE A 18 -44.33 8.75 -11.47
C PHE A 18 -44.33 7.71 -10.33
N SER A 19 -44.25 6.42 -10.66
CA SER A 19 -44.09 5.32 -9.70
C SER A 19 -42.67 4.74 -9.69
N MET A 20 -41.67 5.49 -10.15
CA MET A 20 -40.30 5.17 -9.78
C MET A 20 -40.17 5.41 -8.26
N PRO A 21 -39.82 4.40 -7.46
CA PRO A 21 -39.42 4.67 -6.09
C PRO A 21 -38.24 5.62 -6.22
N ALA A 22 -38.36 6.81 -5.63
CA ALA A 22 -37.23 7.70 -5.48
C ALA A 22 -36.11 6.84 -4.88
N LEU A 23 -35.02 6.66 -5.64
CA LEU A 23 -33.81 6.04 -5.11
C LEU A 23 -33.48 6.85 -3.88
N ALA A 24 -33.73 6.26 -2.70
CA ALA A 24 -33.45 6.91 -1.44
C ALA A 24 -31.98 7.29 -1.49
N GLU A 25 -31.70 8.60 -1.55
CA GLU A 25 -30.32 9.07 -1.50
C GLU A 25 -29.71 8.47 -0.23
N PRO A 26 -28.50 7.87 -0.31
CA PRO A 26 -27.84 7.32 0.85
C PRO A 26 -27.79 8.44 1.88
N ARG A 27 -28.50 8.24 3.01
CA ARG A 27 -28.53 9.20 4.10
C ARG A 27 -27.13 9.26 4.65
N VAL A 28 -26.37 10.27 4.24
CA VAL A 28 -25.09 10.61 4.85
C VAL A 28 -25.43 11.10 6.24
N GLU A 29 -25.28 10.24 7.24
CA GLU A 29 -25.36 10.67 8.64
C GLU A 29 -24.31 11.76 8.86
N ASP A 30 -24.72 12.85 9.52
CA ASP A 30 -23.79 13.91 9.86
C ASP A 30 -22.91 13.45 11.03
N PHE A 31 -21.74 12.90 10.68
CA PHE A 31 -20.74 12.43 11.63
C PHE A 31 -20.15 13.56 12.50
N ARG A 32 -20.49 14.83 12.26
CA ARG A 32 -20.09 15.94 13.13
C ARG A 32 -20.82 15.95 14.47
N VAL A 33 -21.92 15.21 14.59
CA VAL A 33 -22.80 15.22 15.78
C VAL A 33 -22.39 14.16 16.82
N ARG A 34 -21.62 13.14 16.43
CA ARG A 34 -21.19 12.04 17.33
C ARG A 34 -19.68 11.78 17.26
N LYS A 35 -19.12 11.22 18.34
CA LYS A 35 -17.73 10.73 18.31
C LYS A 35 -17.66 9.44 17.50
N LEU A 36 -16.72 9.40 16.56
CA LEU A 36 -16.40 8.21 15.76
C LEU A 36 -15.55 7.23 16.57
N VAL A 37 -15.86 5.95 16.48
CA VAL A 37 -15.06 4.89 17.06
C VAL A 37 -14.11 4.35 15.99
N VAL A 38 -12.83 4.60 16.15
CA VAL A 38 -11.78 4.26 15.20
C VAL A 38 -11.06 3.01 15.66
N GLY A 39 -11.22 1.91 14.93
CA GLY A 39 -10.47 0.68 15.17
C GLY A 39 -9.00 0.84 14.77
N THR A 40 -8.09 0.42 15.64
CA THR A 40 -6.64 0.39 15.35
C THR A 40 -5.96 -0.78 16.04
N MET A 41 -4.73 -1.10 15.64
CA MET A 41 -3.90 -2.17 16.21
C MET A 41 -2.42 -1.77 16.22
N ARG A 42 -1.62 -2.36 17.11
CA ARG A 42 -0.19 -2.03 17.23
C ARG A 42 0.61 -2.65 16.08
N VAL A 43 1.01 -1.81 15.14
CA VAL A 43 1.86 -2.16 14.00
C VAL A 43 2.85 -1.03 13.74
N PRO A 44 4.00 -0.97 14.45
CA PRO A 44 5.03 0.03 14.17
C PRO A 44 5.58 -0.11 12.73
N PRO A 45 5.92 1.00 12.05
CA PRO A 45 5.81 2.41 12.46
C PRO A 45 4.44 3.06 12.17
N PHE A 46 3.43 2.28 11.77
CA PHE A 46 2.14 2.77 11.29
C PHE A 46 1.18 3.15 12.42
N ALA A 47 1.14 2.36 13.47
CA ALA A 47 0.33 2.61 14.65
C ALA A 47 1.04 2.00 15.87
N SER A 48 1.34 2.85 16.84
CA SER A 48 2.03 2.50 18.07
C SER A 48 1.29 3.15 19.23
N ARG A 49 1.27 2.48 20.38
CA ARG A 49 0.71 3.01 21.61
C ARG A 49 1.85 3.21 22.61
N GLY A 50 2.07 4.45 23.04
CA GLY A 50 3.04 4.78 24.07
C GLY A 50 2.61 4.28 25.45
N ASP A 51 3.53 4.33 26.42
CA ASP A 51 3.26 3.95 27.81
C ASP A 51 2.24 4.89 28.49
N ASP A 52 2.14 6.12 27.98
CA ASP A 52 1.11 7.11 28.33
C ASP A 52 -0.27 6.79 27.73
N GLY A 53 -0.38 5.73 26.94
CA GLY A 53 -1.59 5.31 26.25
C GLY A 53 -1.89 6.10 24.98
N VAL A 54 -1.02 7.04 24.57
CA VAL A 54 -1.20 7.89 23.39
C VAL A 54 -0.84 7.11 22.13
N TRP A 55 -1.71 7.22 21.12
CA TRP A 55 -1.47 6.64 19.81
C TRP A 55 -0.59 7.55 18.95
N SER A 56 0.40 6.96 18.30
CA SER A 56 1.32 7.62 17.36
C SER A 56 1.65 6.72 16.18
N GLY A 57 2.34 7.26 15.18
CA GLY A 57 2.72 6.53 13.96
C GLY A 57 2.02 7.05 12.72
N LEU A 58 2.48 6.60 11.55
CA LEU A 58 2.12 7.18 10.26
C LEU A 58 0.61 7.23 10.01
N SER A 59 -0.10 6.13 10.27
CA SER A 59 -1.55 6.03 10.02
C SER A 59 -2.35 6.85 11.02
N ILE A 60 -1.90 6.87 12.28
CA ILE A 60 -2.53 7.64 13.35
C ILE A 60 -2.42 9.14 13.07
N GLU A 61 -1.24 9.62 12.72
CA GLU A 61 -1.01 11.03 12.39
C GLU A 61 -1.78 11.47 11.15
N LEU A 62 -1.87 10.61 10.13
CA LEU A 62 -2.69 10.87 8.95
C LEU A 62 -4.17 11.04 9.33
N TRP A 63 -4.71 10.11 10.12
CA TRP A 63 -6.09 10.20 10.60
C TRP A 63 -6.33 11.45 11.45
N GLN A 64 -5.43 11.79 12.37
CA GLN A 64 -5.52 12.99 13.19
C GLN A 64 -5.65 14.26 12.35
N LYS A 65 -4.89 14.35 11.25
CA LYS A 65 -4.99 15.47 10.30
C LYS A 65 -6.33 15.50 9.58
N VAL A 66 -6.82 14.34 9.11
CA VAL A 66 -8.12 14.23 8.44
C VAL A 66 -9.26 14.62 9.38
N ALA A 67 -9.27 14.06 10.59
CA ALA A 67 -10.27 14.37 11.61
C ALA A 67 -10.26 15.85 12.00
N SER A 68 -9.08 16.46 12.11
CA SER A 68 -8.93 17.90 12.36
C SER A 68 -9.49 18.75 11.23
N GLN A 69 -9.16 18.44 9.96
CA GLN A 69 -9.67 19.17 8.80
C GLN A 69 -11.19 19.07 8.65
N LEU A 70 -11.77 17.95 9.04
CA LEU A 70 -13.21 17.69 8.96
C LEU A 70 -13.97 18.06 10.24
N ASN A 71 -13.27 18.54 11.28
CA ASN A 71 -13.80 18.84 12.61
C ASN A 71 -14.59 17.65 13.22
N LEU A 72 -14.01 16.46 13.16
CA LEU A 72 -14.59 15.21 13.64
C LEU A 72 -14.07 14.88 15.05
N GLY A 73 -14.99 14.55 15.96
CA GLY A 73 -14.64 13.92 17.23
C GLY A 73 -14.42 12.42 17.04
N TYR A 74 -13.42 11.84 17.70
CA TYR A 74 -13.17 10.40 17.62
C TYR A 74 -12.54 9.83 18.89
N GLU A 75 -12.59 8.50 19.02
CA GLU A 75 -11.87 7.71 20.02
C GLU A 75 -11.25 6.48 19.36
N PHE A 76 -10.07 6.08 19.84
CA PHE A 76 -9.43 4.86 19.34
C PHE A 76 -9.88 3.65 20.15
N ARG A 77 -10.25 2.59 19.45
CA ARG A 77 -10.47 1.25 20.00
C ARG A 77 -9.34 0.34 19.50
N GLU A 78 -8.60 -0.20 20.46
CA GLU A 78 -7.54 -1.17 20.19
C GLU A 78 -8.13 -2.54 19.88
N PHE A 79 -7.61 -3.16 18.84
CA PHE A 79 -7.85 -4.55 18.48
C PHE A 79 -6.52 -5.31 18.54
N ASP A 80 -6.62 -6.62 18.77
CA ASP A 80 -5.50 -7.53 18.57
C ASP A 80 -5.13 -7.60 17.08
N TYR A 81 -4.00 -8.24 16.75
CA TYR A 81 -3.52 -8.39 15.37
C TYR A 81 -4.37 -9.40 14.59
N ASP A 82 -5.66 -9.10 14.44
CA ASP A 82 -6.67 -9.87 13.73
C ASP A 82 -7.50 -8.93 12.83
N PRO A 83 -7.14 -8.83 11.54
CA PRO A 83 -7.88 -8.06 10.55
C PRO A 83 -9.34 -8.48 10.43
N ASP A 84 -9.67 -9.77 10.57
CA ASP A 84 -11.04 -10.26 10.42
C ASP A 84 -11.93 -9.79 11.57
N ALA A 85 -11.39 -9.71 12.79
CA ALA A 85 -12.09 -9.14 13.93
C ALA A 85 -12.45 -7.67 13.71
N MET A 86 -11.54 -6.88 13.12
CA MET A 86 -11.82 -5.47 12.79
C MET A 86 -12.89 -5.35 11.70
N VAL A 87 -12.85 -6.22 10.68
CA VAL A 87 -13.89 -6.25 9.63
C VAL A 87 -15.25 -6.64 10.21
N GLN A 88 -15.32 -7.63 11.10
CA GLN A 88 -16.56 -7.98 11.81
C GLN A 88 -17.06 -6.81 12.68
N ALA A 89 -16.15 -6.09 13.33
CA ALA A 89 -16.51 -4.91 14.12
C ALA A 89 -17.08 -3.77 13.26
N LEU A 90 -16.59 -3.58 12.02
CA LEU A 90 -17.20 -2.67 11.03
C LEU A 90 -18.61 -3.15 10.64
N GLN A 91 -18.76 -4.43 10.31
CA GLN A 91 -20.05 -5.01 9.89
C GLN A 91 -21.12 -4.92 10.99
N THR A 92 -20.72 -5.12 12.23
CA THR A 92 -21.61 -5.02 13.40
C THR A 92 -21.77 -3.59 13.93
N ARG A 93 -21.18 -2.60 13.26
CA ARG A 93 -21.16 -1.17 13.65
C ARG A 93 -20.64 -0.93 15.07
N GLN A 94 -19.75 -1.81 15.55
CA GLN A 94 -19.03 -1.59 16.79
C GLN A 94 -17.96 -0.52 16.62
N ILE A 95 -17.41 -0.39 15.42
CA ILE A 95 -16.51 0.68 15.00
C ILE A 95 -17.02 1.33 13.71
N ASP A 96 -16.68 2.59 13.49
CA ASP A 96 -17.12 3.36 12.33
C ASP A 96 -16.11 3.27 11.17
N LEU A 97 -14.81 3.16 11.50
CA LEU A 97 -13.73 3.09 10.52
C LEU A 97 -12.48 2.43 11.13
N VAL A 98 -11.55 2.03 10.26
CA VAL A 98 -10.28 1.40 10.65
C VAL A 98 -9.11 2.28 10.21
N VAL A 99 -8.21 2.56 11.14
CA VAL A 99 -6.93 3.24 10.90
C VAL A 99 -5.81 2.35 11.43
N ALA A 100 -5.23 1.57 10.54
CA ALA A 100 -4.11 0.68 10.82
C ALA A 100 -3.39 0.33 9.51
N ALA A 101 -2.29 -0.42 9.60
CA ALA A 101 -1.62 -1.00 8.44
C ALA A 101 -2.46 -2.14 7.82
N MET A 102 -3.57 -1.78 7.16
CA MET A 102 -4.47 -2.73 6.51
C MET A 102 -4.17 -2.80 5.01
N PRO A 103 -3.79 -3.97 4.48
CA PRO A 103 -3.58 -4.14 3.05
C PRO A 103 -4.91 -4.07 2.31
N VAL A 104 -4.92 -3.37 1.17
CA VAL A 104 -6.04 -3.39 0.23
C VAL A 104 -6.00 -4.73 -0.50
N THR A 105 -7.09 -5.50 -0.40
CA THR A 105 -7.22 -6.81 -1.02
C THR A 105 -8.57 -6.92 -1.72
N THR A 106 -8.65 -7.77 -2.75
CA THR A 106 -9.90 -7.97 -3.52
C THR A 106 -11.05 -8.51 -2.64
N ASP A 107 -10.76 -9.41 -1.70
CA ASP A 107 -11.78 -9.88 -0.75
C ASP A 107 -12.25 -8.75 0.18
N GLY A 108 -11.32 -7.90 0.63
CA GLY A 108 -11.65 -6.73 1.43
C GLY A 108 -12.56 -5.76 0.68
N GLU A 109 -12.21 -5.40 -0.55
CA GLU A 109 -13.01 -4.45 -1.37
C GLU A 109 -14.42 -4.97 -1.66
N ALA A 110 -14.61 -6.30 -1.70
CA ALA A 110 -15.94 -6.90 -1.85
C ALA A 110 -16.80 -6.77 -0.58
N ARG A 111 -16.18 -6.53 0.58
CA ARG A 111 -16.83 -6.54 1.91
C ARG A 111 -16.94 -5.15 2.54
N PHE A 112 -16.07 -4.21 2.17
CA PHE A 112 -16.02 -2.86 2.73
C PHE A 112 -15.28 -1.89 1.80
N ASP A 113 -15.60 -0.61 1.94
CA ASP A 113 -14.98 0.44 1.15
C ASP A 113 -13.61 0.84 1.71
N PHE A 114 -12.63 0.97 0.82
CA PHE A 114 -11.33 1.53 1.15
C PHE A 114 -11.22 2.98 0.69
N SER A 115 -10.48 3.77 1.45
CA SER A 115 -9.94 5.04 0.95
C SER A 115 -8.82 4.79 -0.07
N HIS A 116 -8.31 5.87 -0.66
CA HIS A 116 -7.11 5.76 -1.49
C HIS A 116 -5.91 5.28 -0.65
N ALA A 117 -5.13 4.35 -1.20
CA ALA A 117 -3.92 3.87 -0.55
C ALA A 117 -2.94 5.03 -0.30
N TYR A 118 -2.52 5.19 0.95
CA TYR A 118 -1.54 6.21 1.35
C TYR A 118 -0.12 5.65 1.50
N PHE A 119 0.04 4.33 1.48
CA PHE A 119 1.33 3.64 1.59
C PHE A 119 1.39 2.46 0.62
N ALA A 120 2.47 2.36 -0.16
CA ALA A 120 2.71 1.27 -1.09
C ALA A 120 3.89 0.42 -0.59
N ALA A 121 3.61 -0.84 -0.25
CA ALA A 121 4.62 -1.83 0.12
C ALA A 121 4.83 -2.84 -1.01
N GLY A 122 6.07 -3.29 -1.17
CA GLY A 122 6.42 -4.42 -2.05
C GLY A 122 6.82 -5.65 -1.25
N VAL A 123 6.78 -6.82 -1.89
CA VAL A 123 7.32 -8.05 -1.31
C VAL A 123 8.85 -8.04 -1.47
N GLY A 124 9.56 -8.26 -0.37
CA GLY A 124 11.02 -8.35 -0.35
C GLY A 124 11.49 -9.50 0.53
N VAL A 125 12.68 -10.03 0.22
CA VAL A 125 13.33 -11.07 1.03
C VAL A 125 14.42 -10.42 1.87
N ALA A 126 14.28 -10.49 3.19
CA ALA A 126 15.33 -10.05 4.11
C ALA A 126 16.48 -11.06 4.08
N VAL A 127 17.67 -10.59 3.71
CA VAL A 127 18.90 -11.37 3.76
C VAL A 127 19.81 -10.84 4.86
N ARG A 128 20.73 -11.69 5.34
CA ARG A 128 21.77 -11.24 6.27
C ARG A 128 22.55 -10.11 5.60
N SER A 129 22.72 -8.99 6.31
CA SER A 129 23.65 -7.95 5.88
C SER A 129 25.05 -8.56 5.86
N GLU A 130 25.58 -8.78 4.67
CA GLU A 130 26.99 -9.14 4.52
C GLU A 130 27.82 -7.87 4.56
N PRO A 131 28.95 -7.85 5.29
CA PRO A 131 29.88 -6.74 5.21
C PRO A 131 30.24 -6.50 3.75
N THR A 132 29.95 -5.30 3.24
CA THR A 132 30.36 -4.88 1.90
C THR A 132 31.86 -5.15 1.80
N ALA A 133 32.25 -6.06 0.91
CA ALA A 133 33.65 -6.39 0.71
C ALA A 133 34.40 -5.08 0.43
N GLY A 134 35.32 -4.70 1.32
CA GLY A 134 36.06 -3.45 1.19
C GLY A 134 36.78 -3.39 -0.16
N ILE A 135 37.13 -2.19 -0.64
CA ILE A 135 37.82 -1.99 -1.93
C ILE A 135 39.01 -2.94 -2.08
N LEU A 136 39.77 -3.18 -1.01
CA LEU A 136 40.88 -4.13 -1.00
C LEU A 136 40.46 -5.59 -1.22
N ALA A 137 39.35 -6.02 -0.63
CA ALA A 137 38.79 -7.37 -0.84
C ALA A 137 38.26 -7.52 -2.28
N THR A 138 37.66 -6.46 -2.83
CA THR A 138 37.23 -6.40 -4.23
C THR A 138 38.43 -6.44 -5.20
N LEU A 139 39.49 -5.69 -4.92
CA LEU A 139 40.75 -5.72 -5.71
C LEU A 139 41.41 -7.10 -5.66
N ARG A 140 41.44 -7.76 -4.50
CA ARG A 140 41.99 -9.11 -4.38
C ARG A 140 41.19 -10.15 -5.19
N ARG A 141 39.88 -9.97 -5.34
CA ARG A 141 39.04 -10.81 -6.21
C ARG A 141 39.33 -10.58 -7.70
N LEU A 142 39.76 -9.38 -8.10
CA LEU A 142 40.20 -9.14 -9.48
C LEU A 142 41.54 -9.85 -9.77
N PHE A 143 42.42 -9.96 -8.78
CA PHE A 143 43.67 -10.72 -8.87
C PHE A 143 43.43 -12.25 -8.78
N THR A 144 42.39 -12.74 -9.45
CA THR A 144 42.12 -14.17 -9.60
C THR A 144 43.03 -14.75 -10.67
N TRP A 145 43.46 -15.99 -10.48
CA TRP A 145 44.33 -16.71 -11.44
C TRP A 145 43.79 -16.70 -12.87
N GLN A 146 42.47 -16.65 -13.03
CA GLN A 146 41.77 -16.53 -14.30
C GLN A 146 42.03 -15.20 -15.05
N LEU A 147 42.33 -14.10 -14.34
CA LEU A 147 42.71 -12.83 -14.95
C LEU A 147 44.23 -12.77 -15.20
N LEU A 148 45.02 -13.34 -14.30
CA LEU A 148 46.48 -13.30 -14.38
C LEU A 148 47.05 -14.09 -15.55
N VAL A 149 46.49 -15.27 -15.84
CA VAL A 149 46.96 -16.13 -16.93
C VAL A 149 46.87 -15.46 -18.31
N PRO A 150 45.73 -14.89 -18.75
CA PRO A 150 45.65 -14.23 -20.05
C PRO A 150 46.53 -12.98 -20.15
N ILE A 151 46.59 -12.16 -19.08
CA ILE A 151 47.48 -10.98 -19.05
C ILE A 151 48.95 -11.41 -19.13
N GLY A 152 49.34 -12.41 -18.33
CA GLY A 152 50.69 -12.97 -18.36
C GLY A 152 51.04 -13.57 -19.71
N GLY A 153 50.09 -14.24 -20.37
CA GLY A 153 50.24 -14.75 -21.73
C GLY A 153 50.50 -13.65 -22.75
N LEU A 154 49.73 -12.55 -22.69
CA LEU A 154 49.93 -11.38 -23.56
C LEU A 154 51.28 -10.69 -23.29
N VAL A 155 51.63 -10.48 -22.02
CA VAL A 155 52.92 -9.89 -21.62
C VAL A 155 54.07 -10.79 -22.08
N GLY A 156 53.96 -12.10 -21.90
CA GLY A 156 54.96 -13.07 -22.37
C GLY A 156 55.11 -13.06 -23.89
N LEU A 157 54.01 -12.99 -24.63
CA LEU A 157 54.03 -12.86 -26.09
C LEU A 157 54.72 -11.56 -26.53
N LEU A 158 54.38 -10.44 -25.90
CA LEU A 158 54.99 -9.14 -26.18
C LEU A 158 56.50 -9.14 -25.90
N LEU A 159 56.92 -9.75 -24.79
CA LEU A 159 58.34 -9.90 -24.45
C LEU A 159 59.07 -10.78 -25.47
N LEU A 160 58.47 -11.89 -25.90
CA LEU A 160 59.07 -12.78 -26.90
C LEU A 160 59.31 -12.06 -28.22
N VAL A 161 58.31 -11.30 -28.68
CA VAL A 161 58.43 -10.47 -29.90
C VAL A 161 59.51 -9.40 -29.72
N GLY A 162 59.49 -8.69 -28.58
CA GLY A 162 60.48 -7.66 -28.28
C GLY A 162 61.91 -8.19 -28.25
N THR A 163 62.15 -9.33 -27.60
CA THR A 163 63.48 -9.97 -27.54
C THR A 163 63.91 -10.49 -28.91
N SER A 164 62.97 -10.99 -29.72
CA SER A 164 63.28 -11.44 -31.09
C SER A 164 63.74 -10.28 -31.98
N LEU A 165 63.10 -9.11 -31.87
CA LEU A 165 63.54 -7.89 -32.56
C LEU A 165 64.91 -7.43 -32.07
N TRP A 166 65.14 -7.42 -30.76
CA TRP A 166 66.43 -7.04 -30.16
C TRP A 166 67.60 -7.94 -30.60
N LEU A 167 67.35 -9.22 -30.86
CA LEU A 167 68.39 -10.16 -31.33
C LEU A 167 68.75 -9.98 -32.81
N ILE A 168 67.90 -9.32 -33.60
CA ILE A 168 68.09 -9.12 -35.04
C ILE A 168 68.78 -7.77 -35.33
N GLU A 169 68.68 -6.83 -34.39
CA GLU A 169 69.39 -5.54 -34.41
C GLU A 169 70.86 -5.68 -33.98
#